data_AF-F8LDA7-F1
#
_entry.id   AF-F8LDA7-F1
#
_cell.length_a   1.000
_cell.length_b   1.000
_cell.length_c   1.000
_cell.angle_alpha   90.00
_cell.angle_beta   90.00
_cell.angle_gamma   90.00
#
_symmetry.space_group_name_H-M   'P 1'
#
loop_
_entity.id
_entity.type
_entity.pdbx_description
1 polymer ?
#
loop_
_entity_poly.entity_id
_entity_poly.type
_entity_poly.pdbx_seq_one_letter_code
_entity_poly.pdbx_strand_id
1 'polypeptide(L)'
;MKLLFFTPFFVKLFFTPLLVIMFLLSNCQNREEAPHVKHAHQEINKFKKTALEKYDVSLIAQGRALGEKINGLSLTFHTREEKSLDEMRNLIVHLATDFLMQINSNNEIKKYLVEYPFDIKNLNLIILSSDLKKNSPENLESSKEKIATAILIKNNLCYSTKNDDEENFQETFQEALEKVQSTQSQLTK
;
A
#
# COMPACT_ATOMS: atom_id res chain seq x y z
N MET A 1 24.83 78.35 4.87
CA MET A 1 24.27 78.03 3.54
C MET A 1 23.94 76.54 3.53
N LYS A 2 22.65 76.18 3.36
CA LYS A 2 22.10 74.82 3.47
C LYS A 2 22.53 73.97 2.26
N LEU A 3 23.01 72.74 2.48
CA LEU A 3 22.94 71.64 1.50
C LEU A 3 22.59 70.36 2.28
N LEU A 4 21.30 70.05 2.40
CA LEU A 4 20.53 69.11 1.56
C LEU A 4 20.92 67.65 1.81
N PHE A 5 20.13 67.04 2.70
CA PHE A 5 20.07 65.61 2.98
C PHE A 5 19.76 64.83 1.70
N PHE A 6 20.66 63.90 1.37
CA PHE A 6 20.47 62.91 0.32
C PHE A 6 19.45 61.87 0.82
N THR A 7 18.28 61.79 0.18
CA THR A 7 17.22 60.85 0.56
C THR A 7 17.50 59.43 0.03
N PRO A 8 17.16 58.35 0.76
CA PRO A 8 17.34 56.99 0.29
C PRO A 8 16.08 56.54 -0.46
N PHE A 9 15.81 57.12 -1.63
CA PHE A 9 14.64 56.71 -2.44
C PHE A 9 14.99 55.62 -3.49
N PHE A 10 16.27 55.53 -3.88
CA PHE A 10 16.69 54.66 -5.00
C PHE A 10 16.81 53.16 -4.67
N VAL A 11 16.88 52.77 -3.40
CA VAL A 11 17.06 51.35 -3.01
C VAL A 11 15.75 50.56 -3.11
N LYS A 12 14.58 51.22 -3.10
CA LYS A 12 13.27 50.53 -3.13
C LYS A 12 12.83 50.05 -4.51
N LEU A 13 13.44 50.54 -5.59
CA LEU A 13 12.97 50.26 -6.96
C LEU A 13 13.62 49.01 -7.60
N PHE A 14 14.75 48.55 -7.08
CA PHE A 14 15.47 47.38 -7.63
C PHE A 14 15.16 46.06 -6.93
N PHE A 15 14.61 46.08 -5.70
CA PHE A 15 14.33 44.86 -4.94
C PHE A 15 12.93 44.27 -5.18
N THR A 16 12.00 45.04 -5.74
CA THR A 16 10.63 44.61 -6.06
C THR A 16 10.52 43.64 -7.24
N PRO A 17 11.26 43.76 -8.36
CA PRO A 17 11.17 42.77 -9.45
C PRO A 17 11.79 41.41 -9.09
N LEU A 18 12.76 41.35 -8.18
CA LEU A 18 13.42 40.11 -7.76
C LEU A 18 12.47 39.19 -6.95
N LEU A 19 11.61 39.78 -6.12
CA LEU A 19 10.60 39.05 -5.33
C LEU A 19 9.48 38.45 -6.20
N VAL A 20 9.11 39.12 -7.30
CA VAL A 20 8.11 38.60 -8.26
C VAL A 20 8.68 37.43 -9.06
N ILE A 21 9.98 37.45 -9.41
CA ILE A 21 10.65 36.34 -10.10
C ILE A 21 10.73 35.08 -9.22
N MET A 22 11.00 35.21 -7.91
CA MET A 22 10.95 34.05 -6.98
C MET A 22 9.54 33.47 -6.82
N PHE A 23 8.49 34.29 -6.92
CA PHE A 23 7.10 33.81 -6.92
C PHE A 23 6.75 33.04 -8.21
N LEU A 24 7.31 33.43 -9.37
CA LEU A 24 7.07 32.73 -10.64
C LEU A 24 7.82 31.39 -10.76
N LEU A 25 8.96 31.24 -10.07
CA LEU A 25 9.69 29.96 -9.97
C LEU A 25 9.08 29.00 -8.94
N SER A 26 8.09 29.45 -8.16
CA SER A 26 7.31 28.62 -7.23
C SER A 26 6.06 28.01 -7.89
N ASN A 27 5.92 28.11 -9.22
CA ASN A 27 5.02 27.24 -9.98
C ASN A 27 5.49 25.80 -9.78
N CYS A 28 4.95 25.16 -8.74
CA CYS A 28 4.94 23.73 -8.54
C CYS A 28 4.85 23.05 -9.90
N GLN A 29 5.91 22.33 -10.25
CA GLN A 29 5.90 21.42 -11.39
C GLN A 29 4.71 20.48 -11.19
N ASN A 30 3.57 20.76 -11.82
CA ASN A 30 2.55 19.78 -12.09
C ASN A 30 3.16 18.81 -13.10
N ARG A 31 4.04 17.92 -12.64
CA ARG A 31 4.54 16.83 -13.48
C ARG A 31 3.34 15.97 -13.79
N GLU A 32 2.94 15.97 -15.04
CA GLU A 32 1.91 15.06 -15.54
C GLU A 32 2.35 13.63 -15.20
N GLU A 33 1.52 12.92 -14.43
CA GLU A 33 1.83 11.56 -14.00
C GLU A 33 1.84 10.66 -15.24
N ALA A 34 2.89 9.84 -15.43
CA ALA A 34 2.97 9.00 -16.62
C ALA A 34 1.75 8.06 -16.70
N PRO A 35 1.23 7.74 -17.90
CA PRO A 35 -0.06 7.04 -18.05
C PRO A 35 -0.14 5.72 -17.26
N HIS A 36 0.93 4.93 -17.25
CA HIS A 36 1.00 3.66 -16.51
C HIS A 36 0.79 3.88 -14.99
N VAL A 37 1.29 4.99 -14.47
CA VAL A 37 1.19 5.36 -13.05
C VAL A 37 -0.25 5.70 -12.70
N LYS A 38 -0.91 6.47 -13.56
CA LYS A 38 -2.31 6.87 -13.42
C LYS A 38 -3.23 5.64 -13.45
N HIS A 39 -3.05 4.73 -14.40
CA HIS A 39 -3.86 3.52 -14.48
C HIS A 39 -3.62 2.58 -13.29
N ALA A 40 -2.38 2.40 -12.83
CA ALA A 40 -2.10 1.66 -11.60
C ALA A 40 -2.81 2.29 -10.39
N HIS A 41 -2.75 3.62 -10.25
CA HIS A 41 -3.41 4.32 -9.15
C HIS A 41 -4.94 4.17 -9.19
N GLN A 42 -5.54 4.20 -10.38
CA GLN A 42 -6.97 3.97 -10.56
C GLN A 42 -7.37 2.56 -10.12
N GLU A 43 -6.62 1.53 -10.49
CA GLU A 43 -6.90 0.15 -10.07
C GLU A 43 -6.75 -0.02 -8.56
N ILE A 44 -5.71 0.55 -7.95
CA ILE A 44 -5.53 0.51 -6.50
C ILE A 44 -6.67 1.24 -5.78
N ASN A 45 -7.09 2.40 -6.27
CA ASN A 45 -8.19 3.15 -5.65
C ASN A 45 -9.54 2.45 -5.77
N LYS A 46 -9.80 1.75 -6.88
CA LYS A 46 -10.98 0.89 -7.01
C LYS A 46 -10.91 -0.24 -5.99
N PHE A 47 -9.77 -0.94 -5.94
CA PHE A 47 -9.59 -2.06 -5.04
C PHE A 47 -9.62 -1.66 -3.57
N LYS A 48 -9.15 -0.47 -3.22
CA LYS A 48 -9.28 0.10 -1.86
C LYS A 48 -10.74 0.09 -1.36
N LYS A 49 -11.70 0.40 -2.23
CA LYS A 49 -13.13 0.38 -1.87
C LYS A 49 -13.61 -1.05 -1.63
N THR A 50 -13.29 -1.95 -2.55
CA THR A 50 -13.59 -3.38 -2.41
C THR A 50 -12.97 -3.96 -1.13
N ALA A 51 -11.73 -3.61 -0.83
CA ALA A 51 -11.01 -4.04 0.36
C ALA A 51 -11.70 -3.61 1.66
N LEU A 52 -12.17 -2.35 1.69
CA LEU A 52 -12.91 -1.83 2.83
C LEU A 52 -14.30 -2.48 2.95
N GLU A 53 -15.05 -2.57 1.86
CA GLU A 53 -16.44 -3.04 1.88
C GLU A 53 -16.58 -4.55 2.07
N LYS A 54 -15.71 -5.35 1.45
CA LYS A 54 -15.79 -6.81 1.46
C LYS A 54 -15.03 -7.45 2.61
N TYR A 55 -13.93 -6.84 3.05
CA TYR A 55 -12.99 -7.44 4.00
C TYR A 55 -12.76 -6.62 5.27
N ASP A 56 -13.40 -5.46 5.41
CA ASP A 56 -13.20 -4.51 6.51
C ASP A 56 -11.71 -4.17 6.76
N VAL A 57 -10.94 -3.99 5.67
CA VAL A 57 -9.54 -3.56 5.75
C VAL A 57 -9.30 -2.25 5.04
N SER A 58 -8.48 -1.39 5.65
CA SER A 58 -8.14 -0.08 5.12
C SER A 58 -6.76 -0.09 4.45
N LEU A 59 -6.68 0.37 3.19
CA LEU A 59 -5.40 0.63 2.54
C LEU A 59 -4.70 1.83 3.20
N ILE A 60 -3.50 1.63 3.75
CA ILE A 60 -2.72 2.65 4.46
C ILE A 60 -1.44 3.05 3.74
N ALA A 61 -0.88 2.18 2.90
CA ALA A 61 0.26 2.51 2.05
C ALA A 61 0.18 1.77 0.72
N GLN A 62 0.80 2.37 -0.30
CA GLN A 62 0.96 1.76 -1.61
C GLN A 62 2.37 2.08 -2.14
N GLY A 63 3.00 1.09 -2.74
CA GLY A 63 4.28 1.18 -3.42
C GLY A 63 4.14 0.68 -4.85
N ARG A 64 5.02 1.15 -5.72
CA ARG A 64 5.02 0.77 -7.13
C ARG A 64 6.48 0.63 -7.55
N ALA A 65 6.83 -0.50 -8.12
CA ALA A 65 8.09 -0.62 -8.84
C ALA A 65 7.78 -0.28 -10.31
N LEU A 66 8.29 0.85 -10.75
CA LEU A 66 7.91 1.50 -12.01
C LEU A 66 9.17 1.82 -12.81
N GLY A 67 9.25 1.25 -14.01
CA GLY A 67 10.07 1.77 -15.10
C GLY A 67 9.17 2.53 -16.08
N GLU A 68 9.29 2.27 -17.37
CA GLU A 68 8.28 2.72 -18.36
C GLU A 68 6.96 1.94 -18.24
N LYS A 69 7.00 0.79 -17.57
CA LYS A 69 5.90 -0.15 -17.35
C LYS A 69 5.83 -0.59 -15.89
N ILE A 70 4.68 -1.13 -15.52
CA ILE A 70 4.37 -1.69 -14.20
C ILE A 70 5.03 -3.07 -14.12
N ASN A 71 6.06 -3.20 -13.28
CA ASN A 71 6.71 -4.49 -13.00
C ASN A 71 6.24 -5.08 -11.65
N GLY A 72 5.68 -4.26 -10.76
CA GLY A 72 5.12 -4.74 -9.51
C GLY A 72 4.39 -3.68 -8.71
N LEU A 73 3.46 -4.14 -7.87
CA LEU A 73 2.64 -3.32 -7.00
C LEU A 73 2.76 -3.82 -5.56
N SER A 74 2.87 -2.88 -4.63
CA SER A 74 2.90 -3.18 -3.20
C SER A 74 1.73 -2.49 -2.51
N LEU A 75 0.90 -3.22 -1.77
CA LEU A 75 -0.22 -2.67 -1.02
C LEU A 75 -0.10 -3.05 0.45
N THR A 76 -0.28 -2.08 1.33
CA THR A 76 -0.32 -2.29 2.78
C THR A 76 -1.71 -1.98 3.30
N PHE A 77 -2.35 -2.98 3.85
CA PHE A 77 -3.64 -2.92 4.49
C PHE A 77 -3.51 -2.96 6.00
N HIS A 78 -4.56 -2.44 6.63
CA HIS A 78 -4.72 -2.40 8.06
C HIS A 78 -6.08 -2.99 8.42
N THR A 79 -6.08 -3.93 9.36
CA THR A 79 -7.30 -4.48 9.98
C THR A 79 -7.34 -4.10 11.46
N ARG A 80 -8.54 -3.89 11.99
CA ARG A 80 -8.77 -3.64 13.42
C ARG A 80 -8.92 -4.93 14.22
N GLU A 81 -9.20 -6.03 13.54
CA GLU A 81 -9.47 -7.32 14.18
C GLU A 81 -8.18 -8.11 14.36
N GLU A 82 -8.03 -8.74 15.52
CA GLU A 82 -7.06 -9.81 15.71
C GLU A 82 -7.55 -11.07 14.98
N LYS A 83 -6.66 -11.70 14.23
CA LYS A 83 -6.99 -12.89 13.43
C LYS A 83 -6.08 -14.05 13.81
N SER A 84 -6.64 -15.24 13.89
CA SER A 84 -5.87 -16.49 13.90
C SER A 84 -5.07 -16.64 12.60
N LEU A 85 -4.16 -17.60 12.57
CA LEU A 85 -3.40 -17.93 11.35
C LEU A 85 -4.33 -18.24 10.16
N ASP A 86 -5.38 -19.02 10.38
CA ASP A 86 -6.30 -19.43 9.32
C ASP A 86 -7.15 -18.25 8.81
N GLU A 87 -7.62 -17.39 9.71
CA GLU A 87 -8.37 -16.19 9.34
C GLU A 87 -7.50 -15.18 8.58
N MET A 88 -6.24 -15.01 9.00
CA MET A 88 -5.29 -14.12 8.33
C MET A 88 -4.86 -14.68 6.98
N ARG A 89 -4.63 -16.00 6.88
CA ARG A 89 -4.39 -16.69 5.61
C ARG A 89 -5.54 -16.47 4.65
N ASN A 90 -6.76 -16.71 5.13
CA ASN A 90 -7.96 -16.53 4.33
C ASN A 90 -8.05 -15.10 3.78
N LEU A 91 -7.82 -14.10 4.65
CA LEU A 91 -7.85 -12.69 4.27
C LEU A 91 -6.82 -12.33 3.20
N ILE A 92 -5.53 -12.66 3.41
CA ILE A 92 -4.47 -12.27 2.46
C ILE A 92 -4.60 -13.00 1.12
N VAL A 93 -5.03 -14.27 1.12
CA VAL A 93 -5.29 -15.04 -0.10
C VAL A 93 -6.42 -14.41 -0.91
N HIS A 94 -7.52 -14.03 -0.26
CA HIS A 94 -8.66 -13.41 -0.95
C HIS A 94 -8.35 -12.00 -1.46
N LEU A 95 -7.62 -11.19 -0.68
CA LEU A 95 -7.16 -9.88 -1.14
C LEU A 95 -6.26 -10.00 -2.38
N ALA A 96 -5.30 -10.93 -2.38
CA ALA A 96 -4.44 -11.16 -3.52
C ALA A 96 -5.23 -11.62 -4.74
N THR A 97 -6.09 -12.64 -4.57
CA THR A 97 -6.86 -13.24 -5.66
C THR A 97 -7.79 -12.22 -6.31
N ASP A 98 -8.54 -11.47 -5.51
CA ASP A 98 -9.46 -10.45 -6.03
C ASP A 98 -8.72 -9.31 -6.73
N PHE A 99 -7.58 -8.87 -6.18
CA PHE A 99 -6.80 -7.81 -6.82
C PHE A 99 -6.19 -8.24 -8.15
N LEU A 100 -5.62 -9.45 -8.20
CA LEU A 100 -5.11 -10.05 -9.43
C LEU A 100 -6.22 -10.19 -10.47
N MET A 101 -7.40 -10.65 -10.07
CA MET A 101 -8.57 -10.72 -10.94
C MET A 101 -8.95 -9.34 -11.48
N GLN A 102 -9.01 -8.31 -10.62
CA GLN A 102 -9.34 -6.94 -11.01
C GLN A 102 -8.36 -6.39 -12.05
N ILE A 103 -7.05 -6.50 -11.79
CA ILE A 103 -6.01 -6.02 -12.72
C ILE A 103 -6.08 -6.77 -14.05
N ASN A 104 -6.17 -8.10 -14.00
CA ASN A 104 -6.13 -8.93 -15.21
C ASN A 104 -7.39 -8.81 -16.08
N SER A 105 -8.49 -8.36 -15.48
CA SER A 105 -9.76 -8.08 -16.18
C SER A 105 -9.78 -6.70 -16.84
N ASN A 106 -8.86 -5.79 -16.48
CA ASN A 106 -8.82 -4.45 -17.07
C ASN A 106 -7.96 -4.43 -18.34
N ASN A 107 -8.61 -4.34 -19.50
CA ASN A 107 -7.93 -4.24 -20.80
C ASN A 107 -7.08 -2.97 -20.97
N GLU A 108 -7.40 -1.88 -20.27
CA GLU A 108 -6.67 -0.61 -20.39
C GLU A 108 -5.28 -0.67 -19.73
N ILE A 109 -5.17 -1.37 -18.59
CA ILE A 109 -3.91 -1.47 -17.85
C ILE A 109 -2.94 -2.46 -18.50
N LYS A 110 -3.45 -3.44 -19.25
CA LYS A 110 -2.69 -4.53 -19.89
C LYS A 110 -1.46 -4.06 -20.65
N LYS A 111 -1.56 -3.00 -21.44
CA LYS A 111 -0.44 -2.47 -22.25
C LYS A 111 0.70 -1.88 -21.40
N TYR A 112 0.41 -1.54 -20.15
CA TYR A 112 1.38 -0.98 -19.22
C TYR A 112 2.00 -2.03 -18.30
N LEU A 113 1.57 -3.29 -18.35
CA LEU A 113 2.18 -4.37 -17.59
C LEU A 113 3.44 -4.88 -18.30
N VAL A 114 4.50 -5.16 -17.54
CA VAL A 114 5.70 -5.82 -18.09
C VAL A 114 5.37 -7.25 -18.52
N GLU A 115 4.57 -7.94 -17.71
CA GLU A 115 4.08 -9.30 -17.98
C GLU A 115 2.55 -9.33 -17.91
N TYR A 116 1.92 -10.07 -18.82
CA TYR A 116 0.49 -10.36 -18.79
C TYR A 116 0.26 -11.88 -18.93
N PRO A 117 -0.57 -12.51 -18.08
CA PRO A 117 -1.30 -11.90 -16.96
C PRO A 117 -0.37 -11.36 -15.86
N PHE A 118 -0.87 -10.36 -15.12
CA PHE A 118 -0.24 -9.89 -13.89
C PHE A 118 -0.27 -11.03 -12.87
N ASP A 119 0.92 -11.48 -12.49
CA ASP A 119 1.13 -12.67 -11.69
C ASP A 119 1.34 -12.35 -10.20
N ILE A 120 1.10 -13.33 -9.33
CA ILE A 120 1.31 -13.22 -7.88
C ILE A 120 2.74 -12.80 -7.52
N LYS A 121 3.75 -13.17 -8.31
CA LYS A 121 5.15 -12.77 -8.08
C LYS A 121 5.38 -11.25 -8.23
N ASN A 122 4.48 -10.57 -8.93
CA ASN A 122 4.52 -9.12 -9.18
C ASN A 122 3.67 -8.33 -8.17
N LEU A 123 3.02 -9.01 -7.22
CA LEU A 123 2.21 -8.41 -6.18
C LEU A 123 2.86 -8.62 -4.80
N ASN A 124 3.06 -7.52 -4.07
CA ASN A 124 3.38 -7.57 -2.65
C ASN A 124 2.16 -7.08 -1.85
N LEU A 125 1.73 -7.86 -0.87
CA LEU A 125 0.67 -7.47 0.06
C LEU A 125 1.17 -7.56 1.48
N ILE A 126 0.83 -6.56 2.29
CA ILE A 126 1.11 -6.56 3.72
C ILE A 126 -0.20 -6.26 4.44
N ILE A 127 -0.51 -7.02 5.49
CA ILE A 127 -1.64 -6.77 6.37
C ILE A 127 -1.11 -6.56 7.78
N LEU A 128 -1.45 -5.44 8.39
CA LEU A 128 -1.14 -5.12 9.78
C LEU A 128 -2.41 -5.18 10.62
N SER A 129 -2.39 -5.93 11.72
CA SER A 129 -3.46 -5.91 12.72
C SER A 129 -3.12 -4.91 13.83
N SER A 130 -4.09 -4.07 14.20
CA SER A 130 -3.87 -2.91 15.08
C SER A 130 -4.17 -3.14 16.54
N ASP A 131 -5.07 -4.06 16.88
CA ASP A 131 -5.61 -4.07 18.23
C ASP A 131 -4.95 -5.11 19.12
N LEU A 132 -3.65 -4.94 19.43
CA LEU A 132 -3.25 -5.31 20.79
C LEU A 132 -2.72 -4.05 21.46
N LYS A 133 -3.57 -3.43 22.27
CA LYS A 133 -3.14 -2.45 23.28
C LYS A 133 -1.85 -2.96 23.91
N LYS A 134 -0.78 -2.17 23.76
CA LYS A 134 0.58 -2.58 24.08
C LYS A 134 0.84 -2.90 25.56
N ASN A 135 -0.14 -2.79 26.47
CA ASN A 135 0.08 -2.79 27.92
C ASN A 135 -1.14 -3.26 28.76
N SER A 136 -1.73 -4.42 28.48
CA SER A 136 -2.53 -5.12 29.49
C SER A 136 -1.85 -6.44 29.85
N PRO A 137 -1.33 -6.60 31.09
CA PRO A 137 -0.64 -7.82 31.52
C PRO A 137 -1.55 -9.06 31.58
N GLU A 138 -2.85 -8.92 31.30
CA GLU A 138 -3.85 -10.00 31.38
C GLU A 138 -4.03 -10.79 30.07
N ASN A 139 -3.43 -10.39 28.94
CA ASN A 139 -3.64 -11.03 27.62
C ASN A 139 -2.39 -11.70 27.00
N LEU A 140 -1.32 -11.89 27.78
CA LEU A 140 -0.06 -12.41 27.22
C LEU A 140 -0.18 -13.86 26.71
N GLU A 141 -1.01 -14.70 27.35
CA GLU A 141 -1.16 -16.11 26.96
C GLU A 141 -2.07 -16.31 25.74
N SER A 142 -3.10 -15.48 25.53
CA SER A 142 -3.99 -15.60 24.35
C SER A 142 -3.40 -14.97 23.08
N SER A 143 -2.41 -14.08 23.23
CA SER A 143 -1.78 -13.37 22.10
C SER A 143 -0.84 -14.24 21.25
N LYS A 144 -0.44 -15.42 21.73
CA LYS A 144 0.47 -16.32 20.99
C LYS A 144 -0.15 -16.92 19.72
N GLU A 145 -1.47 -17.03 19.65
CA GLU A 145 -2.17 -17.60 18.50
C GLU A 145 -2.62 -16.54 17.47
N LYS A 146 -2.41 -15.25 17.77
CA LYS A 146 -2.91 -14.13 16.96
C LYS A 146 -1.82 -13.57 16.06
N ILE A 147 -2.13 -13.44 14.78
CA ILE A 147 -1.22 -12.90 13.78
C ILE A 147 -1.27 -11.38 13.80
N ALA A 148 -0.10 -10.77 14.04
CA ALA A 148 0.07 -9.33 14.00
C ALA A 148 0.30 -8.84 12.56
N THR A 149 1.05 -9.61 11.78
CA THR A 149 1.46 -9.24 10.43
C THR A 149 1.37 -10.43 9.48
N ALA A 150 0.84 -10.20 8.27
CA ALA A 150 0.95 -11.13 7.15
C ALA A 150 1.60 -10.43 5.96
N ILE A 151 2.58 -11.08 5.33
CA ILE A 151 3.36 -10.54 4.22
C ILE A 151 3.34 -11.53 3.08
N LEU A 152 2.89 -11.09 1.91
CA LEU A 152 3.03 -11.76 0.63
C LEU A 152 4.14 -11.07 -0.17
N ILE A 153 5.22 -11.77 -0.49
CA ILE A 153 6.30 -11.28 -1.36
C ILE A 153 6.77 -12.42 -2.27
N LYS A 154 6.83 -12.18 -3.58
CA LYS A 154 7.35 -13.14 -4.58
C LYS A 154 6.78 -14.56 -4.40
N ASN A 155 5.46 -14.68 -4.26
CA ASN A 155 4.74 -15.95 -4.06
C ASN A 155 4.88 -16.60 -2.67
N ASN A 156 5.62 -16.00 -1.72
CA ASN A 156 5.76 -16.53 -0.37
C ASN A 156 4.94 -15.70 0.61
N LEU A 157 4.24 -16.41 1.51
CA LEU A 157 3.51 -15.86 2.63
C LEU A 157 4.32 -16.08 3.91
N CYS A 158 4.43 -15.03 4.70
CA CYS A 158 5.03 -15.04 6.02
C CYS A 158 4.06 -14.42 7.01
N TYR A 159 3.85 -15.08 8.14
CA TYR A 159 3.00 -14.62 9.23
C TYR A 159 3.81 -14.49 10.50
N SER A 160 3.66 -13.37 11.19
CA SER A 160 4.38 -13.08 12.43
C SER A 160 3.40 -12.67 13.52
N THR A 161 3.61 -13.21 14.72
CA THR A 161 2.90 -12.80 15.95
C THR A 161 3.55 -11.54 16.53
N LYS A 162 2.99 -10.99 17.61
CA LYS A 162 3.55 -9.77 18.26
C LYS A 162 4.80 -10.04 19.10
N ASN A 163 5.00 -11.28 19.54
CA ASN A 163 5.81 -11.58 20.72
C ASN A 163 7.14 -12.29 20.44
N ASP A 164 7.49 -12.67 19.21
CA ASP A 164 8.84 -13.23 19.02
C ASP A 164 9.39 -13.17 17.59
N ASP A 165 10.72 -13.12 17.54
CA ASP A 165 11.59 -13.09 16.36
C ASP A 165 11.76 -14.50 15.71
N GLU A 166 11.13 -15.55 16.26
CA GLU A 166 11.43 -16.96 15.92
C GLU A 166 10.28 -17.77 15.28
N GLU A 167 9.00 -17.52 15.62
CA GLU A 167 7.87 -18.28 15.03
C GLU A 167 7.24 -17.52 13.85
N ASN A 168 7.92 -17.61 12.70
CA ASN A 168 7.36 -17.19 11.43
C ASN A 168 6.75 -18.39 10.71
N PHE A 169 5.43 -18.41 10.58
CA PHE A 169 4.78 -19.38 9.70
C PHE A 169 5.05 -18.97 8.26
N GLN A 170 5.55 -19.90 7.46
CA GLN A 170 5.83 -19.68 6.05
C GLN A 170 5.15 -20.74 5.20
N GLU A 171 4.62 -20.29 4.07
CA GLU A 171 4.05 -21.14 3.05
C GLU A 171 4.05 -20.39 1.72
N THR A 172 3.92 -21.12 0.64
CA THR A 172 3.68 -20.53 -0.67
C THR A 172 2.23 -20.04 -0.78
N PHE A 173 1.98 -19.10 -1.68
CA PHE A 173 0.63 -18.67 -1.99
C PHE A 173 -0.27 -19.83 -2.43
N GLN A 174 0.30 -20.79 -3.17
CA GLN A 174 -0.42 -21.98 -3.63
C GLN A 174 -0.83 -22.89 -2.48
N GLU A 175 0.07 -23.19 -1.55
CA GLU A 175 -0.25 -23.98 -0.34
C GLU A 175 -1.31 -23.29 0.51
N ALA A 176 -1.22 -21.98 0.67
CA ALA A 176 -2.23 -21.21 1.39
C ALA A 176 -3.60 -21.26 0.69
N LEU A 177 -3.62 -21.16 -0.64
CA LEU A 177 -4.84 -21.24 -1.44
C LEU A 177 -5.51 -22.62 -1.30
N GLU A 178 -4.74 -23.70 -1.34
CA GLU A 178 -5.22 -25.07 -1.14
C GLU A 178 -5.84 -25.26 0.25
N LYS A 179 -5.18 -24.74 1.30
CA LYS A 179 -5.73 -24.76 2.67
C LYS A 179 -7.06 -24.01 2.75
N VAL A 180 -7.15 -22.80 2.19
CA VAL A 180 -8.39 -22.01 2.18
C VAL A 180 -9.54 -22.75 1.49
N GLN A 181 -9.27 -23.41 0.36
CA GLN A 181 -10.29 -24.18 -0.38
C GLN A 181 -10.72 -25.45 0.37
N SER A 182 -9.79 -26.13 1.05
CA SER A 182 -10.07 -27.33 1.82
C SER A 182 -11.02 -27.03 3.00
N THR A 183 -10.81 -25.92 3.71
CA THR A 183 -11.65 -25.48 4.83
C THR A 183 -13.08 -25.14 4.38
N GLN A 184 -13.23 -24.47 3.23
CA GLN A 184 -14.56 -24.14 2.67
C GLN A 184 -15.36 -25.39 2.25
N SER A 185 -14.66 -26.41 1.74
CA SER A 185 -15.28 -27.69 1.34
C SER A 185 -15.73 -28.55 2.53
N GLN A 186 -15.18 -28.32 3.71
CA GLN A 186 -15.59 -29.01 4.95
C GLN A 186 -16.78 -28.33 5.63
N LEU A 187 -16.95 -27.01 5.47
CA LEU A 187 -18.07 -26.24 6.03
C LEU A 187 -19.40 -26.39 5.25
N THR A 188 -19.34 -26.99 4.06
CA THR A 188 -20.50 -27.17 3.16
C THR A 188 -21.03 -28.61 3.13
N LYS A 189 -20.51 -29.49 4.00
CA LYS A 189 -20.99 -30.86 4.23
C LYS A 189 -21.69 -30.97 5.57
#